data_AF-A0A6J6F765-F1
#
_entry.id   AF-A0A6J6F765-F1
#
_cell.length_a   1.000
_cell.length_b   1.000
_cell.length_c   1.000
_cell.angle_alpha   90.00
_cell.angle_beta   90.00
_cell.angle_gamma   90.00
#
_symmetry.space_group_name_H-M   'P 1'
#
loop_
_entity.id
_entity.type
_entity.pdbx_description
1 polymer ?
#
loop_
_entity_poly.entity_id
_entity_poly.type
_entity_poly.pdbx_seq_one_letter_code
_entity_poly.pdbx_strand_id
1 'polypeptide(L)'
;MFPAATQDVSLVVDQSVPAADVRVAIIDGAGELLESAVLVDNYRGAGLDDNQKSLTFALRFRAADRTLTQQDATDAKLAGVAVAASRHNATIRE
;
A
#
# COMPACT_ATOMS: atom_id res chain seq x y z
N MET A 1 11.77 -0.16 -22.27
CA MET A 1 11.44 -0.02 -20.83
C MET A 1 10.37 1.05 -20.70
N PHE A 2 9.18 0.70 -20.20
CA PHE A 2 8.11 1.66 -19.95
C PHE A 2 8.33 2.39 -18.60
N PRO A 3 7.87 3.65 -18.46
CA PRO A 3 8.05 4.40 -17.23
C PRO A 3 7.31 3.71 -16.07
N ALA A 4 7.91 3.73 -14.88
CA ALA A 4 7.23 3.28 -13.67
C ALA A 4 6.39 4.43 -13.12
N ALA A 5 5.19 4.11 -12.63
CA ALA A 5 4.39 5.01 -11.83
C ALA A 5 4.68 4.73 -10.35
N THR A 6 5.01 5.77 -9.59
CA THR A 6 5.22 5.65 -8.14
C THR A 6 4.06 6.32 -7.42
N GLN A 7 3.48 5.62 -6.45
CA GLN A 7 2.45 6.17 -5.58
C GLN A 7 2.71 5.75 -4.14
N ASP A 8 2.52 6.66 -3.20
CA ASP A 8 2.50 6.35 -1.79
C ASP A 8 1.07 6.03 -1.30
N VAL A 9 1.01 5.23 -0.24
CA VAL A 9 -0.22 4.99 0.50
C VAL A 9 0.10 4.88 1.98
N SER A 10 -0.66 5.59 2.81
CA SER A 10 -0.58 5.47 4.26
C SER A 10 -1.78 4.68 4.77
N LEU A 11 -1.50 3.64 5.55
CA LEU A 11 -2.49 2.75 6.13
C LEU A 11 -2.37 2.76 7.65
N VAL A 12 -3.48 3.01 8.32
CA VAL A 12 -3.59 2.87 9.77
C VAL A 12 -4.01 1.44 10.08
N VAL A 13 -3.23 0.76 10.91
CA VAL A 13 -3.47 -0.61 11.38
C VAL A 13 -3.22 -0.71 12.87
N ASP A 14 -3.68 -1.80 13.48
CA ASP A 14 -3.35 -2.12 14.86
C ASP A 14 -1.83 -2.34 15.02
N GLN A 15 -1.28 -1.94 16.17
CA GLN A 15 0.16 -2.04 16.45
C GLN A 15 0.68 -3.47 16.46
N SER A 16 -0.17 -4.45 16.76
CA SER A 16 0.18 -5.88 16.73
C SER A 16 0.42 -6.40 15.31
N VAL A 17 -0.17 -5.78 14.28
CA VAL A 17 -0.08 -6.25 12.89
C VAL A 17 1.31 -5.99 12.31
N PRO A 18 2.10 -7.00 11.92
CA PRO A 18 3.41 -6.77 11.33
C PRO A 18 3.30 -6.00 10.00
N ALA A 19 4.21 -5.03 9.78
CA ALA A 19 4.22 -4.28 8.51
C ALA A 19 4.47 -5.19 7.29
N ALA A 20 5.14 -6.32 7.49
CA ALA A 20 5.34 -7.34 6.48
C ALA A 20 4.02 -7.97 6.02
N ASP A 21 3.08 -8.22 6.95
CA ASP A 21 1.76 -8.79 6.64
C ASP A 21 0.94 -7.81 5.79
N VAL A 22 0.91 -6.54 6.20
CA VAL A 22 0.25 -5.46 5.44
C VAL A 22 0.86 -5.35 4.04
N ARG A 23 2.20 -5.41 3.94
CA ARG A 23 2.90 -5.40 2.64
C ARG A 23 2.49 -6.58 1.76
N VAL A 24 2.41 -7.79 2.31
CA VAL A 24 1.97 -8.98 1.56
C VAL A 24 0.53 -8.81 1.08
N ALA A 25 -0.36 -8.30 1.92
CA ALA A 25 -1.75 -8.01 1.54
C ALA A 25 -1.84 -6.99 0.38
N ILE A 26 -1.04 -5.93 0.43
CA ILE A 26 -0.97 -4.94 -0.65
C ILE A 26 -0.47 -5.58 -1.95
N ILE A 27 0.59 -6.40 -1.89
CA ILE A 27 1.14 -7.06 -3.07
C ILE A 27 0.12 -8.01 -3.70
N ASP A 28 -0.55 -8.80 -2.88
CA ASP A 28 -1.56 -9.76 -3.31
C ASP A 28 -2.75 -9.06 -3.99
N GLY A 29 -3.23 -7.95 -3.42
CA GLY A 29 -4.36 -7.20 -4.00
C GLY A 29 -4.00 -6.32 -5.19
N ALA A 30 -2.79 -5.76 -5.25
CA ALA A 30 -2.36 -4.91 -6.36
C ALA A 30 -1.97 -5.70 -7.62
N GLY A 31 -1.70 -7.01 -7.47
CA GLY A 31 -1.45 -7.93 -8.56
C GLY A 31 -0.16 -7.64 -9.34
N GLU A 32 -0.12 -8.10 -10.59
CA GLU A 32 1.09 -8.12 -11.42
C GLU A 32 1.60 -6.74 -11.84
N LEU A 33 0.77 -5.70 -11.69
CA LEU A 33 1.17 -4.33 -11.99
C LEU A 33 2.11 -3.75 -10.93
N LEU A 34 2.06 -4.27 -9.70
CA LEU A 34 2.92 -3.82 -8.62
C LEU A 34 4.30 -4.47 -8.76
N GLU A 35 5.27 -3.67 -9.15
CA GLU A 35 6.66 -4.10 -9.29
C GLU A 35 7.36 -4.18 -7.92
N SER A 36 7.01 -3.28 -6.99
CA SER A 36 7.59 -3.26 -5.63
C SER A 36 6.72 -2.48 -4.65
N ALA A 37 6.62 -2.98 -3.41
CA ALA A 37 6.14 -2.24 -2.24
C ALA A 37 7.23 -2.15 -1.17
N VAL A 38 7.55 -0.93 -0.73
CA VAL A 38 8.57 -0.65 0.28
C VAL A 38 7.96 0.19 1.41
N LEU A 39 8.19 -0.22 2.66
CA LEU A 39 7.81 0.58 3.81
C LEU A 39 8.75 1.79 3.91
N VAL A 40 8.18 3.00 3.87
CA VAL A 40 8.95 4.26 3.96
C VAL A 40 8.77 4.95 5.30
N ASP A 41 7.63 4.77 5.96
CA ASP A 41 7.36 5.36 7.26
C ASP A 41 6.58 4.42 8.18
N ASN A 42 6.87 4.49 9.48
CA ASN A 42 6.17 3.75 10.52
C ASN A 42 5.92 4.66 11.72
N TYR A 43 4.87 5.46 11.61
CA TYR A 43 4.48 6.45 12.59
C TYR A 43 3.62 5.88 13.71
N ARG A 44 4.02 6.17 14.95
CA ARG A 44 3.25 5.95 16.18
C ARG A 44 3.29 7.25 16.97
N GLY A 45 2.16 7.91 17.15
CA GLY A 45 2.14 9.22 17.79
C GLY A 45 0.77 9.88 17.77
N ALA A 46 0.76 11.17 18.09
CA ALA A 46 -0.46 11.96 18.22
C ALA A 46 -1.36 11.89 16.96
N GLY A 47 -2.67 11.74 17.16
CA GLY A 47 -3.64 11.57 16.09
C GLY A 47 -3.82 10.12 15.63
N LEU A 48 -3.30 9.15 16.38
CA LEU A 48 -3.63 7.73 16.31
C LEU A 48 -4.08 7.26 17.69
N ASP A 49 -4.98 6.28 17.74
CA ASP A 49 -5.30 5.61 19.00
C ASP A 49 -4.05 4.91 19.57
N ASP A 50 -4.00 4.71 20.89
CA ASP A 50 -2.87 4.07 21.58
C ASP A 50 -2.52 2.67 21.04
N ASN A 51 -3.48 1.99 20.41
CA ASN A 51 -3.28 0.66 19.81
C ASN A 51 -3.08 0.71 18.29
N GLN A 52 -2.96 1.89 17.68
CA GLN A 52 -2.79 2.05 16.23
C GLN A 52 -1.40 2.54 15.84
N LYS A 53 -1.02 2.27 14.59
CA LYS A 53 0.15 2.81 13.91
C LYS A 53 -0.21 3.14 12.47
N SER A 54 0.45 4.14 11.90
CA SER A 54 0.37 4.46 10.48
C SER A 54 1.60 3.91 9.78
N LEU A 55 1.39 3.14 8.72
CA LEU A 55 2.44 2.60 7.87
C LEU A 55 2.30 3.21 6.49
N THR A 56 3.33 3.91 6.04
CA THR A 56 3.37 4.45 4.68
C THR A 56 4.21 3.54 3.80
N PHE A 57 3.64 3.13 2.67
CA PHE A 57 4.29 2.31 1.66
C PHE A 57 4.45 3.09 0.37
N ALA A 58 5.67 3.08 -0.17
CA ALA A 58 5.93 3.49 -1.54
C ALA A 58 5.70 2.29 -2.47
N LEU A 59 4.71 2.43 -3.35
CA LEU A 59 4.32 1.45 -4.35
C LEU A 59 4.88 1.88 -5.70
N ARG A 60 5.58 0.96 -6.37
CA ARG A 60 6.09 1.16 -7.72
C ARG A 60 5.31 0.24 -8.65
N PHE A 61 4.60 0.84 -9.60
CA PHE A 61 3.83 0.14 -10.60
C PHE A 61 4.50 0.21 -11.96
N ARG A 62 4.54 -0.91 -12.66
CA ARG A 62 5.04 -1.00 -14.04
C ARG A 62 4.34 -2.13 -14.77
N ALA A 63 3.87 -1.85 -15.97
CA ALA A 63 3.47 -2.88 -16.92
C ALA A 63 4.64 -3.25 -17.84
N ALA A 64 4.73 -4.53 -18.23
CA ALA A 64 5.78 -5.03 -19.11
C ALA A 64 5.51 -4.71 -20.58
N ASP A 65 4.25 -4.54 -20.95
CA ASP A 65 3.73 -4.45 -22.32
C ASP A 65 3.21 -3.05 -22.70
N ARG A 66 2.95 -2.18 -21.72
CA ARG A 66 2.37 -0.84 -21.96
C ARG A 66 2.84 0.21 -20.95
N THR A 67 2.61 1.48 -21.29
CA THR A 67 2.69 2.58 -20.32
C THR A 67 1.46 2.54 -19.42
N LEU A 68 1.66 2.51 -18.10
CA LEU A 68 0.57 2.60 -17.14
C LEU A 68 -0.01 4.01 -17.12
N THR A 69 -1.33 4.10 -17.10
CA THR A 69 -2.00 5.37 -16.81
C THR A 69 -2.02 5.62 -15.30
N GLN A 70 -2.24 6.87 -14.91
CA GLN A 70 -2.43 7.21 -13.50
C GLN A 70 -3.64 6.48 -12.89
N GLN A 71 -4.66 6.21 -13.71
CA GLN A 71 -5.84 5.46 -13.31
C GLN A 71 -5.49 4.00 -13.03
N ASP A 72 -4.76 3.32 -13.92
CA ASP A 72 -4.35 1.92 -13.72
C ASP A 72 -3.56 1.74 -12.42
N ALA A 73 -2.62 2.65 -12.13
CA ALA A 73 -1.85 2.63 -10.90
C ALA A 73 -2.73 2.84 -9.66
N THR A 74 -3.69 3.76 -9.76
CA THR A 74 -4.63 4.06 -8.67
C THR A 74 -5.58 2.90 -8.40
N ASP A 75 -6.13 2.26 -9.43
CA ASP A 75 -6.96 1.06 -9.29
C ASP A 75 -6.18 -0.08 -8.63
N ALA A 76 -4.95 -0.34 -9.08
CA ALA A 76 -4.09 -1.37 -8.47
C ALA A 76 -3.76 -1.05 -7.01
N LYS A 77 -3.45 0.21 -6.69
CA LYS A 77 -3.26 0.68 -5.31
C LYS A 77 -4.50 0.39 -4.47
N LEU A 78 -5.69 0.81 -4.93
CA LEU A 78 -6.93 0.63 -4.19
C LEU A 78 -7.29 -0.85 -3.99
N ALA A 79 -7.01 -1.70 -4.98
CA ALA A 79 -7.18 -3.15 -4.85
C ALA A 79 -6.27 -3.75 -3.76
N GLY A 80 -4.99 -3.35 -3.72
CA GLY A 80 -4.05 -3.72 -2.66
C GLY A 80 -4.53 -3.28 -1.27
N VAL A 81 -5.05 -2.05 -1.19
CA VAL A 81 -5.60 -1.52 0.06
C VAL A 81 -6.86 -2.27 0.49
N ALA A 82 -7.77 -2.63 -0.42
CA ALA A 82 -8.97 -3.37 -0.08
C ALA A 82 -8.66 -4.75 0.55
N VAL A 83 -7.59 -5.41 0.07
CA VAL A 83 -7.10 -6.66 0.67
C VAL A 83 -6.49 -6.42 2.05
N ALA A 84 -5.67 -5.37 2.22
CA ALA A 84 -5.13 -5.00 3.51
C ALA A 84 -6.24 -4.63 4.53
N ALA A 85 -7.27 -3.91 4.08
CA ALA A 85 -8.45 -3.58 4.88
C ALA A 85 -9.19 -4.84 5.33
N SER A 86 -9.41 -5.78 4.40
CA SER A 86 -10.13 -7.02 4.68
C SER A 86 -9.35 -7.96 5.60
N ARG A 87 -8.02 -8.02 5.49
CA ARG A 87 -7.17 -8.94 6.29
C ARG A 87 -6.75 -8.39 7.64
N HIS A 88 -6.55 -7.08 7.73
CA HIS A 88 -5.91 -6.44 8.89
C HIS A 88 -6.69 -5.27 9.47
N ASN A 89 -7.94 -5.04 9.02
CA ASN A 89 -8.72 -3.85 9.37
C ASN A 89 -7.95 -2.54 9.11
N ALA A 90 -7.15 -2.54 8.04
CA ALA A 90 -6.39 -1.37 7.63
C ALA A 90 -7.32 -0.26 7.09
N THR A 91 -7.07 0.97 7.50
CA THR A 91 -7.82 2.16 7.04
C THR A 91 -6.90 3.11 6.28
N ILE A 92 -7.35 3.66 5.15
CA ILE A 92 -6.59 4.67 4.41
C ILE A 92 -6.47 5.95 5.23
N ARG A 93 -5.27 6.53 5.23
CA ARG A 93 -4.99 7.86 5.75
C ARG A 93 -4.42 8.72 4.61
N GLU A 94 -5.09 9.83 4.32
CA GLU A 94 -4.65 10.88 3.38
C GLU A 94 -4.14 12.11 4.15
#